data_AF-A0A1Y1V9U9-F1
#
_entry.id   AF-A0A1Y1V9U9-F1
#
_cell.length_a   1.000
_cell.length_b   1.000
_cell.length_c   1.000
_cell.angle_alpha   90.00
_cell.angle_beta   90.00
_cell.angle_gamma   90.00
#
_symmetry.space_group_name_H-M   'P 1'
#
loop_
_entity.id
_entity.type
_entity.pdbx_description
1 polymer ?
#
loop_
_entity_poly.entity_id
_entity_poly.type
_entity_poly.pdbx_seq_one_letter_code
_entity_poly.pdbx_strand_id
1 'polypeptide(L)'
;FGAGWWLLIDIIVYFNNVGKPKDKEPDSAISFLTFVPGIIGTIGFFLVNFLSRNSLTFNEETGITPAKSIYIIIAFAVTFTGLISGFWILFSEYTGKSYGKYGVFMVMQSLCIFLSTFVFRFGRPVTTESSSF
;
A
#
# COMPACT_ATOMS: atom_id res chain seq x y z
N PHE A 1 -4.69 3.61 -6.60
CA PHE A 1 -3.61 2.61 -6.66
C PHE A 1 -2.53 3.08 -7.62
N GLY A 2 -2.84 3.20 -8.93
CA GLY A 2 -1.88 3.69 -9.93
C GLY A 2 -1.24 5.03 -9.57
N ALA A 3 -2.03 6.00 -9.07
CA ALA A 3 -1.52 7.30 -8.62
C ALA A 3 -0.42 7.21 -7.54
N GLY A 4 -0.45 6.19 -6.67
CA GLY A 4 0.59 6.02 -5.64
C GLY A 4 1.94 5.65 -6.24
N TRP A 5 1.96 4.69 -7.18
CA TRP A 5 3.17 4.32 -7.90
C TRP A 5 3.65 5.43 -8.85
N TRP A 6 2.72 6.15 -9.47
CA TRP A 6 3.06 7.28 -10.34
C TRP A 6 3.72 8.42 -9.57
N LEU A 7 3.21 8.74 -8.38
CA LEU A 7 3.80 9.72 -7.48
C LEU A 7 5.26 9.37 -7.19
N LEU A 8 5.56 8.12 -6.82
CA LEU A 8 6.93 7.71 -6.54
C LEU A 8 7.84 7.90 -7.77
N ILE A 9 7.38 7.48 -8.95
CA ILE A 9 8.15 7.59 -10.21
C ILE A 9 8.44 9.06 -10.54
N ASP A 10 7.43 9.93 -10.51
CA ASP A 10 7.58 11.36 -10.81
C ASP A 10 8.61 12.02 -9.90
N ILE A 11 8.58 11.69 -8.61
CA ILE A 11 9.52 12.19 -7.63
C ILE A 11 10.93 11.68 -7.93
N ILE A 12 11.12 10.39 -8.19
CA ILE A 12 12.44 9.85 -8.57
C ILE A 12 13.00 10.57 -9.80
N VAL A 13 12.17 10.80 -10.83
CA VAL A 13 12.58 11.49 -12.07
C VAL A 13 12.91 12.96 -11.82
N TYR A 14 12.04 13.69 -11.11
CA TYR A 14 12.27 15.10 -10.76
C TYR A 14 13.58 15.26 -10.00
N PHE A 15 13.86 14.38 -9.06
CA PHE A 15 15.04 14.49 -8.23
C PHE A 15 16.33 14.04 -8.91
N ASN A 16 16.28 13.02 -9.78
CA ASN A 16 17.45 12.64 -10.56
C ASN A 16 17.88 13.70 -11.58
N ASN A 17 16.95 14.52 -12.08
CA ASN A 17 17.21 15.48 -13.15
C ASN A 17 17.30 16.95 -12.70
N VAL A 18 16.53 17.34 -11.69
CA VAL A 18 16.34 18.76 -11.30
C VAL A 18 16.70 19.00 -9.83
N GLY A 19 16.28 18.09 -8.96
CA GLY A 19 16.34 18.29 -7.51
C GLY A 19 17.56 17.71 -6.80
N LYS A 20 18.60 17.23 -7.51
CA LYS A 20 19.83 16.74 -6.89
C LYS A 20 20.49 17.88 -6.09
N PRO A 21 20.70 17.71 -4.77
CA PRO A 21 21.47 18.67 -4.00
C PRO A 21 22.89 18.76 -4.59
N LYS A 22 23.38 19.98 -4.84
CA LYS A 22 24.69 20.25 -5.46
C LYS A 22 25.86 19.88 -4.54
N ASP A 23 25.58 19.63 -3.27
CA ASP A 23 26.56 19.48 -2.22
C ASP A 23 26.66 17.99 -1.87
N LYS A 24 27.76 17.34 -2.29
CA LYS A 24 28.39 16.07 -1.80
C LYS A 24 27.55 15.01 -1.06
N GLU A 25 26.24 14.94 -1.25
CA GLU A 25 25.40 13.91 -0.67
C GLU A 25 25.53 12.65 -1.53
N PRO A 26 25.54 11.47 -0.90
CA PRO A 26 25.89 10.24 -1.59
C PRO A 26 24.91 9.96 -2.72
N ASP A 27 25.40 9.33 -3.80
CA ASP A 27 24.60 8.79 -4.91
C ASP A 27 23.49 7.81 -4.45
N SER A 28 23.40 7.52 -3.14
CA SER A 28 22.52 6.56 -2.49
C SER A 28 21.31 7.15 -1.76
N ALA A 29 20.89 8.39 -2.02
CA ALA A 29 19.70 8.98 -1.37
C ALA A 29 18.41 8.16 -1.60
N ILE A 30 18.37 7.41 -2.71
CA ILE A 30 17.33 6.43 -3.01
C ILE A 30 17.97 5.05 -2.98
N SER A 31 17.62 4.27 -1.96
CA SER A 31 18.01 2.86 -1.83
C SER A 31 16.82 1.94 -2.11
N PHE A 32 17.06 0.65 -2.27
CA PHE A 32 16.01 -0.37 -2.40
C PHE A 32 14.99 -0.29 -1.25
N LEU A 33 15.44 0.06 -0.04
CA LEU A 33 14.60 0.27 1.14
C LEU A 33 13.45 1.27 0.91
N THR A 34 13.65 2.27 0.06
CA THR A 34 12.63 3.27 -0.31
C THR A 34 11.41 2.63 -0.98
N PHE A 35 11.59 1.50 -1.69
CA PHE A 35 10.52 0.84 -2.42
C PHE A 35 9.78 -0.19 -1.57
N VAL A 36 10.40 -0.68 -0.49
CA VAL A 36 9.88 -1.79 0.34
C VAL A 36 8.46 -1.51 0.87
N PRO A 37 8.15 -0.34 1.47
CA PRO A 37 6.80 -0.05 1.97
C PRO A 37 5.73 -0.12 0.87
N GLY A 38 6.03 0.44 -0.30
CA GLY A 38 5.13 0.43 -1.46
C GLY A 38 4.91 -0.97 -2.04
N ILE A 39 5.96 -1.81 -2.08
CA ILE A 39 5.87 -3.21 -2.52
C ILE A 39 5.01 -4.01 -1.54
N ILE A 40 5.27 -3.93 -0.23
CA ILE A 40 4.49 -4.62 0.80
C ILE A 40 3.03 -4.15 0.76
N GLY A 41 2.80 -2.83 0.66
CA GLY A 41 1.47 -2.27 0.50
C GLY A 41 0.73 -2.79 -0.74
N THR A 42 1.44 -3.01 -1.85
CA THR A 42 0.88 -3.59 -3.08
C THR A 42 0.50 -5.05 -2.90
N ILE A 43 1.34 -5.84 -2.23
CA ILE A 43 1.01 -7.23 -1.87
C ILE A 43 -0.25 -7.24 -0.99
N GLY A 44 -0.31 -6.38 0.03
CA GLY A 44 -1.49 -6.22 0.88
C GLY A 44 -2.75 -5.83 0.10
N PHE A 45 -2.63 -4.87 -0.83
CA PHE A 45 -3.72 -4.47 -1.72
C PHE A 45 -4.32 -5.65 -2.47
N PHE A 46 -3.47 -6.50 -3.07
CA PHE A 46 -3.95 -7.68 -3.78
C PHE A 46 -4.56 -8.70 -2.83
N LEU A 47 -3.91 -9.02 -1.71
CA LEU A 47 -4.43 -9.99 -0.74
C LEU A 47 -5.83 -9.62 -0.23
N VAL A 48 -6.07 -8.35 0.10
CA VAL A 48 -7.39 -7.90 0.59
C VAL A 48 -8.46 -7.96 -0.50
N ASN A 49 -8.09 -7.70 -1.75
CA ASN A 49 -9.02 -7.58 -2.88
C ASN A 49 -9.17 -8.87 -3.71
N PHE A 50 -8.34 -9.89 -3.48
CA PHE A 50 -8.38 -11.17 -4.18
C PHE A 50 -9.60 -12.01 -3.76
N LEU A 51 -9.92 -12.04 -2.48
CA LEU A 51 -11.06 -12.81 -1.95
C LEU A 51 -12.38 -12.06 -2.18
N SER A 52 -13.38 -12.70 -2.79
CA SER A 52 -14.71 -12.10 -2.98
C SER A 52 -15.35 -11.69 -1.65
N ARG A 53 -16.13 -10.61 -1.61
CA ARG A 53 -16.85 -10.21 -0.39
C ARG A 53 -17.86 -11.27 0.04
N ASN A 54 -18.49 -11.94 -0.93
CA ASN A 54 -19.51 -12.94 -0.70
C ASN A 54 -18.96 -14.22 -0.06
N SER A 55 -17.63 -14.44 -0.10
CA SER A 55 -17.04 -15.63 0.52
C SER A 55 -16.97 -15.56 2.04
N LEU A 56 -17.19 -14.38 2.61
CA LEU A 56 -17.29 -14.15 4.07
C LEU A 56 -18.75 -14.14 4.55
N THR A 57 -19.73 -14.25 3.63
CA THR A 57 -21.13 -14.42 3.99
C THR A 57 -21.32 -15.78 4.65
N PHE A 58 -22.08 -15.81 5.73
CA PHE A 58 -22.45 -17.04 6.40
C PHE A 58 -23.24 -17.92 5.43
N ASN A 59 -22.75 -19.13 5.16
CA ASN A 59 -23.50 -20.15 4.45
C ASN A 59 -24.10 -21.08 5.51
N GLU A 60 -25.41 -21.25 5.52
CA GLU A 60 -26.11 -22.08 6.51
C GLU A 60 -25.66 -23.55 6.48
N GLU A 61 -25.18 -24.05 5.34
CA GLU A 61 -24.75 -25.45 5.18
C GLU A 61 -23.30 -25.70 5.63
N THR A 62 -22.41 -24.73 5.48
CA THR A 62 -20.96 -24.90 5.74
C THR A 62 -20.39 -23.96 6.81
N GLY A 63 -21.19 -23.00 7.29
CA GLY A 63 -20.73 -21.87 8.10
C GLY A 63 -19.74 -20.96 7.37
N ILE A 64 -19.16 -20.01 8.10
CA ILE A 64 -17.96 -19.27 7.65
C ILE A 64 -16.74 -20.13 7.98
N THR A 65 -16.00 -20.54 6.96
CA THR A 65 -14.75 -21.29 7.16
C THR A 65 -13.74 -20.43 7.94
N PRO A 66 -13.25 -20.86 9.12
CA PRO A 66 -12.28 -20.10 9.92
C PRO A 66 -11.04 -19.66 9.13
N ALA A 67 -10.62 -20.48 8.15
CA ALA A 67 -9.51 -20.17 7.25
C ALA A 67 -9.70 -18.87 6.45
N LYS A 68 -10.93 -18.57 6.01
CA LYS A 68 -11.22 -17.34 5.24
C LYS A 68 -11.16 -16.10 6.14
N SER A 69 -11.61 -16.24 7.39
CA SER A 69 -11.52 -15.19 8.42
C SER A 69 -10.06 -14.91 8.79
N ILE A 70 -9.24 -15.95 8.97
CA ILE A 70 -7.81 -15.78 9.23
C ILE A 70 -7.10 -15.15 8.04
N TYR A 71 -7.42 -15.57 6.82
CA TYR A 71 -6.85 -14.99 5.60
C TYR A 71 -7.09 -13.48 5.51
N ILE A 72 -8.33 -13.02 5.74
CA ILE A 72 -8.63 -11.59 5.63
C ILE A 72 -7.93 -10.77 6.74
N ILE A 73 -7.79 -11.34 7.95
CA ILE A 73 -7.02 -10.72 9.03
C ILE A 73 -5.55 -10.56 8.63
N ILE A 74 -4.93 -11.61 8.09
CA ILE A 74 -3.54 -11.57 7.60
C ILE A 74 -3.40 -10.55 6.47
N ALA A 75 -4.34 -10.52 5.52
CA ALA A 75 -4.31 -9.59 4.40
C ALA A 75 -4.35 -8.12 4.87
N PHE A 76 -5.23 -7.81 5.84
CA PHE A 76 -5.25 -6.48 6.45
C PHE A 76 -3.97 -6.19 7.24
N ALA A 77 -3.46 -7.15 8.01
CA ALA A 77 -2.21 -6.99 8.75
C ALA A 77 -1.04 -6.65 7.81
N VAL A 78 -0.88 -7.36 6.69
CA VAL A 78 0.14 -7.06 5.67
C VAL A 78 -0.03 -5.65 5.11
N THR A 79 -1.28 -5.23 4.86
CA THR A 79 -1.58 -3.88 4.37
C THR A 79 -1.17 -2.79 5.36
N PHE A 80 -1.43 -2.98 6.66
CA PHE A 80 -0.99 -2.06 7.71
C PHE A 80 0.53 -2.06 7.88
N THR A 81 1.18 -3.23 7.81
CA THR A 81 2.64 -3.34 7.88
C THR A 81 3.33 -2.54 6.76
N GLY A 82 2.77 -2.55 5.55
CA GLY A 82 3.26 -1.70 4.45
C GLY A 82 3.25 -0.21 4.83
N LEU A 83 2.17 0.29 5.43
CA LEU A 83 2.07 1.69 5.86
C LEU A 83 3.01 2.02 7.04
N ILE A 84 3.02 1.17 8.07
CA ILE A 84 3.84 1.37 9.29
C ILE A 84 5.33 1.33 8.94
N SER A 85 5.76 0.41 8.08
CA SER A 85 7.14 0.34 7.61
C SER A 85 7.57 1.61 6.87
N GLY A 86 6.66 2.25 6.12
CA GLY A 86 6.90 3.55 5.50
C GLY A 86 7.26 4.63 6.51
N PHE A 87 6.47 4.77 7.58
CA PHE A 87 6.76 5.72 8.65
C PHE A 87 8.06 5.38 9.39
N TRP A 88 8.32 4.10 9.64
CA TRP A 88 9.57 3.66 10.26
C TRP A 88 10.80 4.09 9.45
N ILE A 89 10.79 3.83 8.13
CA ILE A 89 11.90 4.19 7.24
C ILE A 89 12.04 5.71 7.12
N LEU A 90 10.94 6.47 7.10
CA LEU A 90 10.99 7.94 7.13
C LEU A 90 11.77 8.45 8.36
N PHE A 91 11.49 7.90 9.54
CA PHE A 91 12.18 8.32 10.76
C PHE A 91 13.63 7.82 10.83
N SER A 92 13.88 6.59 10.41
CA SER A 92 15.22 5.98 10.46
C SER A 92 16.18 6.57 9.44
N GLU A 93 15.73 6.79 8.21
CA GLU A 93 16.64 7.07 7.07
C GLU A 93 16.53 8.48 6.50
N TYR A 94 15.44 9.19 6.73
CA TYR A 94 15.16 10.45 6.04
C TYR A 94 15.09 11.66 6.97
N THR A 95 14.87 11.45 8.27
CA THR A 95 14.72 12.55 9.24
C THR A 95 16.06 13.25 9.50
N GLY A 96 16.06 14.59 9.44
CA GLY A 96 17.26 15.41 9.66
C GLY A 96 18.23 15.48 8.48
N LYS A 97 17.91 14.87 7.34
CA LYS A 97 18.75 14.88 6.12
C LYS A 97 18.19 15.88 5.10
N SER A 98 19.05 16.49 4.27
CA SER A 98 18.64 17.44 3.21
C SER A 98 17.61 16.83 2.25
N TYR A 99 17.69 15.51 2.13
CA TYR A 99 16.85 14.68 1.31
C TYR A 99 15.61 14.09 2.00
N GLY A 100 15.23 14.60 3.17
CA GLY A 100 14.10 14.06 3.95
C GLY A 100 12.75 14.05 3.22
N LYS A 101 12.57 14.96 2.25
CA LYS A 101 11.42 15.01 1.35
C LYS A 101 11.15 13.68 0.61
N TYR A 102 12.17 12.87 0.33
CA TYR A 102 11.99 11.56 -0.31
C TYR A 102 11.20 10.60 0.57
N GLY A 103 11.55 10.52 1.86
CA GLY A 103 10.83 9.67 2.81
C GLY A 103 9.37 10.07 2.92
N VAL A 104 9.07 11.38 2.88
CA VAL A 104 7.69 11.88 2.94
C VAL A 104 6.88 11.39 1.73
N PHE A 105 7.46 11.47 0.53
CA PHE A 105 6.80 10.98 -0.68
C PHE A 105 6.63 9.47 -0.73
N MET A 106 7.60 8.71 -0.21
CA MET A 106 7.48 7.26 -0.01
C MET A 106 6.31 6.91 0.95
N VAL A 107 6.16 7.65 2.04
CA VAL A 107 5.01 7.49 2.95
C VAL A 107 3.71 7.85 2.24
N MET A 108 3.69 8.93 1.46
CA MET A 108 2.52 9.34 0.68
C MET A 108 2.12 8.25 -0.34
N GLN A 109 3.07 7.63 -1.04
CA GLN A 109 2.80 6.47 -1.90
C GLN A 109 2.12 5.35 -1.11
N SER A 110 2.70 4.97 0.03
CA SER A 110 2.19 3.89 0.88
C SER A 110 0.78 4.17 1.38
N LEU A 111 0.50 5.44 1.74
CA LEU A 111 -0.82 5.91 2.12
C LEU A 111 -1.82 5.85 0.96
N CYS A 112 -1.43 6.28 -0.25
CA CYS A 112 -2.27 6.18 -1.43
C CYS A 112 -2.64 4.73 -1.76
N ILE A 113 -1.69 3.81 -1.66
CA ILE A 113 -1.93 2.36 -1.87
C ILE A 113 -2.85 1.83 -0.78
N PHE A 114 -2.58 2.14 0.49
CA PHE A 114 -3.42 1.78 1.62
C PHE A 114 -4.87 2.23 1.42
N LEU A 115 -5.11 3.52 1.16
CA LEU A 115 -6.45 4.05 0.90
C LEU A 115 -7.13 3.38 -0.29
N SER A 116 -6.36 3.07 -1.33
CA SER A 116 -6.88 2.33 -2.49
C SER A 116 -7.37 0.94 -2.12
N THR A 117 -6.72 0.25 -1.19
CA THR A 117 -7.16 -1.05 -0.68
C THR A 117 -8.56 -0.97 -0.10
N PHE A 118 -8.86 0.05 0.70
CA PHE A 118 -10.18 0.26 1.29
C PHE A 118 -11.21 0.66 0.23
N VAL A 119 -10.88 1.59 -0.65
CA VAL A 119 -11.79 2.03 -1.73
C VAL A 119 -12.16 0.86 -2.63
N PHE A 120 -11.21 0.01 -3.04
CA PHE A 120 -11.50 -1.17 -3.86
C PHE A 120 -12.30 -2.24 -3.11
N ARG A 121 -12.00 -2.46 -1.83
CA ARG A 121 -12.68 -3.46 -1.03
C ARG A 121 -14.13 -3.08 -0.74
N PHE A 122 -14.39 -1.83 -0.39
CA PHE A 122 -15.70 -1.36 0.08
C PHE A 122 -16.52 -0.64 -0.99
N GLY A 123 -15.87 -0.09 -2.03
CA GLY A 123 -16.55 0.63 -3.11
C GLY A 123 -17.22 -0.26 -4.15
N ARG A 124 -16.98 -1.58 -4.15
CA ARG A 124 -17.68 -2.50 -5.04
C ARG A 124 -19.14 -2.69 -4.56
N PRO A 125 -20.15 -2.39 -5.40
CA PRO A 125 -21.54 -2.63 -5.03
C PRO A 125 -21.74 -4.12 -4.76
N VAL A 126 -22.50 -4.43 -3.71
CA VAL A 126 -22.95 -5.80 -3.48
C VAL A 126 -23.98 -6.07 -4.56
N THR A 127 -23.65 -6.93 -5.53
CA THR A 127 -24.66 -7.43 -6.46
C THR A 127 -25.62 -8.28 -5.66
N THR A 128 -26.70 -7.68 -5.18
CA THR A 128 -27.88 -8.41 -4.75
C THR A 128 -28.42 -9.05 -6.02
N GLU A 129 -28.20 -10.35 -6.20
CA GLU A 129 -28.98 -11.09 -7.18
C GLU A 129 -30.44 -10.98 -6.70
N SER A 130 -31.18 -10.05 -7.30
CA SER A 130 -32.63 -10.06 -7.23
C SER A 130 -33.04 -11.38 -7.84
N SER A 131 -33.42 -12.33 -7.00
CA SER A 131 -34.16 -13.53 -7.37
C SER A 131 -35.49 -13.08 -7.99
N SER A 132 -35.46 -12.72 -9.28
CA SER A 132 -36.62 -12.69 -10.14
C SER A 132 -36.57 -13.99 -10.95
N PHE A 133 -37.31 -15.01 -10.49
CA PHE A 133 -38.22 -15.85 -11.27
C PHE A 133 -38.95 -16.79 -10.32
#